data_AF-A0A3D9MBA4-F1
#
_entry.id   AF-A0A3D9MBA4-F1
#
_cell.length_a   1.000
_cell.length_b   1.000
_cell.length_c   1.000
_cell.angle_alpha   90.00
_cell.angle_beta   90.00
_cell.angle_gamma   90.00
#
_symmetry.space_group_name_H-M   'P 1'
#
loop_
_entity.id
_entity.type
_entity.pdbx_description
1 polymer ?
#
loop_
_entity_poly.entity_id
_entity_poly.type
_entity_poly.pdbx_seq_one_letter_code
_entity_poly.pdbx_strand_id
1 'polypeptide(L)'
;MTKSIHARQQPYFDRMVGYLMHNPPANSDEAVARVGSMLEDIYEPRLNFWQELESDTIIRAFKFHVPLLSPGAILKHWGTFREVVENHLYVRQFDERCAMRLLALPADGRPSEQEQVYDWLMADFATRSEDEYAEYLDSDCEATRAILGFMHRFDDAGTGAGSTVAANRSVSDPASGATNGAQPV
;
A
#
# COMPACT_ATOMS: atom_id res chain seq x y z
N MET A 1 28.88 8.57 15.51
CA MET A 1 28.25 7.34 16.02
C MET A 1 27.20 6.90 15.02
N THR A 2 27.47 5.85 14.25
CA THR A 2 26.48 5.24 13.36
C THR A 2 25.50 4.48 14.25
N LYS A 3 24.26 4.99 14.41
CA LYS A 3 23.20 4.26 15.12
C LYS A 3 23.01 2.91 14.43
N SER A 4 22.86 1.82 15.19
CA SER A 4 22.44 0.53 14.63
C SER A 4 21.09 0.67 13.93
N ILE A 5 20.82 -0.17 12.93
CA ILE A 5 19.47 -0.27 12.35
C ILE A 5 18.56 -0.90 13.41
N HIS A 6 17.32 -0.40 13.54
CA HIS A 6 16.35 -1.00 14.45
C HIS A 6 16.03 -2.43 14.00
N ALA A 7 15.88 -3.38 14.93
CA ALA A 7 15.65 -4.78 14.57
C ALA A 7 14.46 -4.98 13.62
N ARG A 8 13.40 -4.19 13.77
CA ARG A 8 12.22 -4.20 12.86
C ARG A 8 12.52 -3.76 11.43
N GLN A 9 13.56 -2.93 11.24
CA GLN A 9 13.97 -2.40 9.95
C GLN A 9 14.97 -3.32 9.22
N GLN A 10 15.55 -4.29 9.93
CA GLN A 10 16.58 -5.17 9.39
C GLN A 10 16.11 -5.95 8.14
N PRO A 11 14.91 -6.55 8.11
CA PRO A 11 14.45 -7.28 6.92
C PRO A 11 14.33 -6.40 5.67
N TYR A 12 13.86 -5.15 5.83
CA TYR A 12 13.80 -4.19 4.73
C TYR A 12 15.19 -3.81 4.25
N PHE A 13 16.10 -3.52 5.19
CA PHE A 13 17.48 -3.18 4.87
C PHE A 13 18.16 -4.30 4.08
N ASP A 14 18.05 -5.56 4.52
CA ASP A 14 18.68 -6.70 3.87
C ASP A 14 18.19 -6.87 2.43
N ARG A 15 16.89 -6.68 2.17
CA ARG A 15 16.32 -6.73 0.82
C ARG A 15 16.80 -5.58 -0.06
N MET A 16 16.79 -4.36 0.45
CA MET A 16 17.29 -3.20 -0.28
C MET A 16 18.77 -3.37 -0.63
N VAL A 17 19.59 -3.86 0.30
CA VAL A 17 21.00 -4.17 0.05
C VAL A 17 21.13 -5.25 -1.02
N GLY A 18 20.32 -6.30 -0.97
CA GLY A 18 20.27 -7.35 -1.98
C GLY A 18 19.95 -6.81 -3.38
N TYR A 19 18.90 -5.99 -3.51
CA TYR A 19 18.57 -5.33 -4.78
C TYR A 19 19.73 -4.47 -5.29
N LEU A 20 20.31 -3.63 -4.42
CA LEU A 20 21.39 -2.71 -4.78
C LEU A 20 22.70 -3.43 -5.09
N MET A 21 22.94 -4.65 -4.56
CA MET A 21 24.07 -5.48 -4.97
C MET A 21 23.98 -5.90 -6.43
N HIS A 22 22.77 -6.16 -6.93
CA HIS A 22 22.53 -6.52 -8.33
C HIS A 22 22.34 -5.29 -9.23
N ASN A 23 22.07 -4.13 -8.65
CA ASN A 23 21.79 -2.87 -9.34
C ASN A 23 22.53 -1.67 -8.71
N PRO A 24 23.86 -1.70 -8.60
CA PRO A 24 24.60 -0.68 -7.85
C PRO A 24 24.56 0.67 -8.58
N PRO A 25 24.19 1.78 -7.90
CA PRO A 25 24.33 3.12 -8.46
C PRO A 25 25.80 3.55 -8.45
N ALA A 26 26.29 4.14 -9.54
CA ALA A 26 27.68 4.61 -9.65
C ALA A 26 27.90 5.99 -9.01
N ASN A 27 26.86 6.79 -8.87
CA ASN A 27 26.91 8.16 -8.36
C ASN A 27 25.58 8.57 -7.72
N SER A 28 25.52 9.79 -7.16
CA SER A 28 24.34 10.30 -6.47
C SER A 28 23.11 10.45 -7.37
N ASP A 29 23.28 10.84 -8.64
CA ASP A 29 22.16 11.01 -9.57
C ASP A 29 21.54 9.65 -9.93
N GLU A 30 22.38 8.63 -10.13
CA GLU A 30 21.91 7.26 -10.29
C GLU A 30 21.26 6.73 -9.01
N ALA A 31 21.77 7.07 -7.83
CA ALA A 31 21.15 6.66 -6.56
C ALA A 31 19.70 7.18 -6.46
N VAL A 32 19.45 8.44 -6.83
CA VAL A 32 18.10 9.02 -6.92
C VAL A 32 17.21 8.22 -7.86
N ALA A 33 17.68 7.98 -9.09
CA ALA A 33 16.91 7.25 -10.10
C ALA A 33 16.56 5.82 -9.66
N ARG A 34 17.36 5.22 -8.77
CA ARG A 34 17.16 3.87 -8.25
C ARG A 34 16.18 3.78 -7.08
N VAL A 35 15.88 4.88 -6.37
CA VAL A 35 15.00 4.85 -5.18
C VAL A 35 13.66 4.22 -5.54
N GLY A 36 12.98 4.74 -6.58
CA GLY A 36 11.67 4.24 -6.99
C GLY A 36 11.67 2.74 -7.33
N SER A 37 12.57 2.30 -8.22
CA SER A 37 12.63 0.89 -8.62
C SER A 37 13.00 -0.05 -7.47
N MET A 38 13.89 0.38 -6.57
CA MET A 38 14.24 -0.40 -5.37
C MET A 38 13.02 -0.54 -4.45
N LEU A 39 12.25 0.52 -4.24
CA LEU A 39 11.04 0.45 -3.41
C LEU A 39 10.04 -0.54 -4.02
N GLU A 40 9.77 -0.46 -5.33
CA GLU A 40 8.88 -1.43 -5.99
C GLU A 40 9.36 -2.88 -5.85
N ASP A 41 10.67 -3.13 -5.92
CA ASP A 41 11.24 -4.48 -5.82
C ASP A 41 11.09 -5.07 -4.41
N ILE A 42 11.29 -4.26 -3.36
CA ILE A 42 11.17 -4.75 -1.99
C ILE A 42 9.72 -4.90 -1.50
N TYR A 43 8.76 -4.33 -2.24
CA TYR A 43 7.37 -4.24 -1.83
C TYR A 43 6.75 -5.63 -1.64
N GLU A 44 6.13 -5.83 -0.48
CA GLU A 44 5.27 -6.99 -0.22
C GLU A 44 3.81 -6.54 -0.15
N PRO A 45 2.88 -7.26 -0.80
CA PRO A 45 1.46 -6.92 -0.80
C PRO A 45 0.81 -7.29 0.54
N ARG A 46 1.20 -6.58 1.61
CA ARG A 46 0.63 -6.69 2.95
C ARG A 46 0.29 -5.31 3.48
N LEU A 47 -0.71 -5.25 4.37
CA LEU A 47 -1.12 -4.00 4.99
C LEU A 47 0.02 -3.38 5.81
N ASN A 48 0.08 -2.05 5.78
CA ASN A 48 1.06 -1.22 6.50
C ASN A 48 2.52 -1.43 6.10
N PHE A 49 2.81 -2.06 4.96
CA PHE A 49 4.19 -2.29 4.53
C PHE A 49 4.94 -0.95 4.43
N TRP A 50 4.34 0.06 3.80
CA TRP A 50 4.98 1.36 3.63
C TRP A 50 4.94 2.18 4.92
N GLN A 51 3.86 2.08 5.71
CA GLN A 51 3.80 2.76 7.01
C GLN A 51 4.90 2.30 7.98
N GLU A 52 5.34 1.04 7.86
CA GLU A 52 6.38 0.47 8.71
C GLU A 52 7.81 0.78 8.23
N LEU A 53 8.00 1.11 6.95
CA LEU A 53 9.32 1.40 6.38
C LEU A 53 9.79 2.80 6.77
N GLU A 54 11.05 2.92 7.22
CA GLU A 54 11.65 4.20 7.64
C GLU A 54 12.61 4.75 6.56
N SER A 55 12.55 6.07 6.31
CA SER A 55 13.44 6.76 5.36
C SER A 55 14.92 6.59 5.71
N ASP A 56 15.25 6.61 7.00
CA ASP A 56 16.62 6.37 7.48
C ASP A 56 17.15 4.97 7.13
N THR A 57 16.28 3.95 7.06
CA THR A 57 16.65 2.60 6.63
C THR A 57 17.02 2.59 5.15
N ILE A 58 16.22 3.27 4.32
CA ILE A 58 16.48 3.43 2.88
C ILE A 58 17.82 4.15 2.66
N ILE A 59 18.01 5.30 3.31
CA ILE A 59 19.23 6.09 3.20
C ILE A 59 20.46 5.27 3.58
N ARG A 60 20.37 4.45 4.64
CA ARG A 60 21.49 3.57 5.04
C ARG A 60 21.79 2.50 4.01
N ALA A 61 20.77 1.89 3.39
CA ALA A 61 20.98 0.89 2.34
C ALA A 61 21.75 1.49 1.14
N PHE A 62 21.39 2.71 0.72
CA PHE A 62 22.12 3.41 -0.33
C PHE A 62 23.55 3.79 0.09
N LYS A 63 23.75 4.29 1.32
CA LYS A 63 25.08 4.62 1.83
C LYS A 63 26.01 3.42 1.98
N PHE A 64 25.44 2.22 2.17
CA PHE A 64 26.23 0.99 2.18
C PHE A 64 26.92 0.75 0.84
N HIS A 65 26.26 1.07 -0.27
CA HIS A 65 26.77 0.92 -1.64
C HIS A 65 27.48 2.15 -2.19
N VAL A 66 27.05 3.34 -1.78
CA VAL A 66 27.66 4.62 -2.16
C VAL A 66 28.08 5.38 -0.89
N PRO A 67 29.24 5.06 -0.29
CA PRO A 67 29.65 5.64 0.99
C PRO A 67 29.79 7.17 0.97
N LEU A 68 30.07 7.74 -0.19
CA LEU A 68 30.20 9.18 -0.41
C LEU A 68 28.85 9.90 -0.57
N LEU A 69 27.73 9.16 -0.63
CA LEU A 69 26.40 9.73 -0.71
C LEU A 69 26.09 10.49 0.59
N SER A 70 25.95 11.81 0.44
CA SER A 70 25.53 12.68 1.53
C SER A 70 24.02 12.92 1.45
N PRO A 71 23.23 12.53 2.46
CA PRO A 71 21.78 12.70 2.44
C PRO A 71 21.33 14.16 2.34
N GLY A 72 22.18 15.11 2.80
CA GLY A 72 21.90 16.54 2.78
C GLY A 72 22.62 17.30 1.67
N ALA A 73 23.34 16.62 0.77
CA ALA A 73 23.91 17.30 -0.39
C ALA A 73 22.80 17.65 -1.39
N ILE A 74 22.79 18.90 -1.84
CA ILE A 74 21.84 19.39 -2.85
C ILE A 74 22.22 18.78 -4.20
N LEU A 75 21.24 18.10 -4.79
CA LEU A 75 21.26 17.51 -6.12
C LEU A 75 20.59 18.47 -7.09
N LYS A 76 21.16 18.59 -8.28
CA LYS A 76 20.87 19.67 -9.23
C LYS A 76 19.38 19.83 -9.59
N HIS A 77 18.62 18.73 -9.59
CA HIS A 77 17.23 18.69 -10.05
C HIS A 77 16.24 18.17 -9.00
N TRP A 78 16.71 17.71 -7.85
CA TRP A 78 15.93 16.83 -6.97
C TRP A 78 15.91 17.26 -5.50
N GLY A 79 16.46 18.43 -5.18
CA GLY A 79 16.70 18.80 -3.79
C GLY A 79 17.78 17.90 -3.18
N THR A 80 17.66 17.54 -1.92
CA THR A 80 18.58 16.63 -1.24
C THR A 80 18.20 15.17 -1.47
N PHE A 81 19.17 14.26 -1.36
CA PHE A 81 18.88 12.82 -1.46
C PHE A 81 17.87 12.35 -0.39
N ARG A 82 17.89 12.97 0.79
CA ARG A 82 16.89 12.72 1.83
C ARG A 82 15.49 13.09 1.38
N GLU A 83 15.30 14.30 0.83
CA GLU A 83 14.00 14.76 0.34
C GLU A 83 13.45 13.84 -0.76
N VAL A 84 14.31 13.34 -1.65
CA VAL A 84 13.93 12.33 -2.66
C VAL A 84 13.37 11.07 -2.00
N VAL A 85 14.09 10.51 -1.03
CA VAL A 85 13.69 9.28 -0.34
C VAL A 85 12.38 9.51 0.43
N GLU A 86 12.28 10.62 1.15
CA GLU A 86 11.11 10.97 1.94
C GLU A 86 9.89 11.21 1.05
N ASN A 87 10.05 11.87 -0.10
CA ASN A 87 8.97 12.06 -1.06
C ASN A 87 8.50 10.72 -1.64
N HIS A 88 9.41 9.87 -2.11
CA HIS A 88 9.03 8.55 -2.64
C HIS A 88 8.28 7.70 -1.60
N LEU A 89 8.77 7.71 -0.35
CA LEU A 89 8.12 6.96 0.72
C LEU A 89 6.77 7.57 1.09
N TYR A 90 6.67 8.90 1.15
CA TYR A 90 5.42 9.62 1.43
C TYR A 90 4.32 9.25 0.43
N VAL A 91 4.61 9.28 -0.87
CA VAL A 91 3.63 8.92 -1.92
C VAL A 91 3.11 7.49 -1.71
N ARG A 92 4.02 6.53 -1.46
CA ARG A 92 3.62 5.13 -1.22
C ARG A 92 2.82 4.94 0.06
N GLN A 93 3.16 5.67 1.11
CA GLN A 93 2.42 5.68 2.37
C GLN A 93 1.04 6.31 2.20
N PHE A 94 0.92 7.37 1.41
CA PHE A 94 -0.34 8.00 1.07
C PHE A 94 -1.25 7.04 0.30
N ASP A 95 -0.75 6.42 -0.77
CA ASP A 95 -1.49 5.49 -1.61
C ASP A 95 -2.03 4.29 -0.80
N GLU A 96 -1.16 3.67 0.01
CA GLU A 96 -1.52 2.53 0.86
C GLU A 96 -2.57 2.91 1.89
N ARG A 97 -2.44 4.09 2.52
CA ARG A 97 -3.41 4.55 3.51
C ARG A 97 -4.79 4.76 2.87
N CYS A 98 -4.85 5.38 1.71
CA CYS A 98 -6.10 5.59 0.98
C CYS A 98 -6.73 4.25 0.57
N ALA A 99 -5.93 3.33 0.04
CA ALA A 99 -6.39 1.98 -0.30
C ALA A 99 -6.96 1.26 0.92
N MET A 100 -6.29 1.35 2.08
CA MET A 100 -6.77 0.75 3.33
C MET A 100 -8.10 1.35 3.81
N ARG A 101 -8.31 2.66 3.66
CA ARG A 101 -9.60 3.31 3.99
C ARG A 101 -10.73 2.79 3.11
N LEU A 102 -10.48 2.67 1.80
CA LEU A 102 -11.44 2.14 0.84
C LEU A 102 -11.72 0.65 1.08
N LEU A 103 -10.72 -0.13 1.46
CA LEU A 103 -10.89 -1.55 1.82
C LEU A 103 -11.70 -1.76 3.09
N ALA A 104 -11.73 -0.77 3.99
CA ALA A 104 -12.56 -0.82 5.19
C ALA A 104 -14.06 -0.61 4.90
N LEU A 105 -14.43 -0.21 3.68
CA LEU A 105 -15.81 -0.14 3.23
C LEU A 105 -16.37 -1.54 2.97
N PRO A 106 -17.69 -1.73 3.13
CA PRO A 106 -18.40 -2.91 2.63
C PRO A 106 -18.11 -3.15 1.15
N ALA A 107 -17.94 -4.41 0.75
CA ALA A 107 -17.53 -4.78 -0.61
C ALA A 107 -18.51 -4.28 -1.70
N ASP A 108 -19.80 -4.20 -1.38
CA ASP A 108 -20.86 -3.71 -2.27
C ASP A 108 -20.87 -2.17 -2.44
N GLY A 109 -20.29 -1.44 -1.49
CA GLY A 109 -20.16 0.03 -1.52
C GLY A 109 -18.76 0.53 -1.85
N ARG A 110 -17.82 -0.37 -2.17
CA ARG A 110 -16.42 -0.04 -2.42
C ARG A 110 -16.25 0.56 -3.83
N PRO A 111 -15.64 1.75 -3.97
CA PRO A 111 -15.28 2.31 -5.27
C PRO A 111 -14.39 1.36 -6.08
N SER A 112 -14.68 1.24 -7.38
CA SER A 112 -13.93 0.36 -8.31
C SER A 112 -13.34 1.10 -9.51
N GLU A 113 -13.80 2.32 -9.77
CA GLU A 113 -13.30 3.19 -10.84
C GLU A 113 -12.55 4.40 -10.26
N GLN A 114 -11.60 4.95 -11.03
CA GLN A 114 -10.72 6.05 -10.56
C GLN A 114 -11.51 7.29 -10.11
N GLU A 115 -12.55 7.67 -10.85
CA GLU A 115 -13.43 8.80 -10.52
C GLU A 115 -14.16 8.57 -9.19
N GLN A 116 -14.69 7.36 -8.97
CA GLN A 116 -15.37 7.00 -7.72
C GLN A 116 -14.40 7.02 -6.53
N VAL A 117 -13.17 6.57 -6.72
CA VAL A 117 -12.11 6.63 -5.70
C VAL A 117 -11.78 8.08 -5.35
N TYR A 118 -11.59 8.93 -6.36
CA TYR A 118 -11.34 10.36 -6.17
C TYR A 118 -12.46 11.01 -5.36
N ASP A 119 -13.72 10.90 -5.83
CA ASP A 119 -14.87 11.55 -5.20
C ASP A 119 -15.04 11.10 -3.75
N TRP A 120 -14.88 9.80 -3.50
CA TRP A 120 -14.99 9.24 -2.15
C TRP A 120 -13.88 9.76 -1.23
N LEU A 121 -12.62 9.76 -1.69
CA LEU A 121 -11.49 10.23 -0.88
C LEU A 121 -11.54 11.73 -0.62
N MET A 122 -11.92 12.54 -1.61
CA MET A 122 -12.11 13.98 -1.42
C MET A 122 -13.18 14.27 -0.36
N ALA A 123 -14.30 13.52 -0.38
CA ALA A 123 -15.32 13.62 0.66
C ALA A 123 -14.79 13.18 2.03
N ASP A 124 -14.08 12.04 2.11
CA ASP A 124 -13.50 11.56 3.37
C ASP A 124 -12.49 12.57 3.95
N PHE A 125 -11.57 13.12 3.14
CA PHE A 125 -10.62 14.14 3.57
C PHE A 125 -11.31 15.41 4.06
N ALA A 126 -12.34 15.89 3.36
CA ALA A 126 -13.12 17.05 3.79
C ALA A 126 -13.80 16.82 5.15
N THR A 127 -14.35 15.62 5.39
CA THR A 127 -14.98 15.29 6.68
C THR A 127 -13.97 15.19 7.84
N ARG A 128 -12.71 14.91 7.53
CA ARG A 128 -11.61 14.76 8.51
C ARG A 128 -10.75 16.02 8.65
N SER A 129 -11.00 17.05 7.85
CA SER A 129 -10.15 18.26 7.75
C SER A 129 -8.70 17.92 7.39
N GLU A 130 -8.51 16.95 6.49
CA GLU A 130 -7.20 16.54 5.98
C GLU A 130 -6.88 17.27 4.66
N ASP A 131 -6.85 18.60 4.71
CA ASP A 131 -6.75 19.46 3.51
C ASP A 131 -5.45 19.19 2.70
N GLU A 132 -4.34 18.87 3.38
CA GLU A 132 -3.07 18.51 2.73
C GLU A 132 -3.16 17.25 1.87
N TYR A 133 -4.01 16.29 2.26
CA TYR A 133 -4.22 15.05 1.51
C TYR A 133 -5.18 15.26 0.35
N ALA A 134 -6.17 16.14 0.50
CA ALA A 134 -7.03 16.56 -0.59
C ALA A 134 -6.23 17.32 -1.65
N GLU A 135 -5.41 18.30 -1.25
CA GLU A 135 -4.52 19.05 -2.17
C GLU A 135 -3.56 18.12 -2.91
N TYR A 136 -2.96 17.15 -2.19
CA TYR A 136 -2.08 16.17 -2.82
C TYR A 136 -2.83 15.33 -3.87
N LEU A 137 -3.97 14.73 -3.50
CA LEU A 137 -4.78 13.91 -4.40
C LEU A 137 -5.25 14.68 -5.64
N ASP A 138 -5.58 15.97 -5.48
CA ASP A 138 -6.02 16.84 -6.57
C ASP A 138 -4.87 17.18 -7.55
N SER A 139 -3.65 17.28 -7.02
CA SER A 139 -2.45 17.59 -7.82
C SER A 139 -1.88 16.38 -8.58
N ASP A 140 -2.08 15.17 -8.06
CA ASP A 140 -1.50 13.93 -8.60
C ASP A 140 -2.53 13.12 -9.40
N CYS A 141 -2.48 13.30 -10.73
CA CYS A 141 -3.39 12.61 -11.65
C CYS A 141 -3.22 11.08 -11.69
N GLU A 142 -2.15 10.54 -11.10
CA GLU A 142 -1.86 9.11 -11.08
C GLU A 142 -2.22 8.45 -9.74
N ALA A 143 -2.44 9.24 -8.67
CA ALA A 143 -2.68 8.73 -7.32
C ALA A 143 -3.88 7.77 -7.25
N THR A 144 -5.01 8.13 -7.86
CA THR A 144 -6.23 7.30 -7.84
C THR A 144 -6.03 5.94 -8.51
N ARG A 145 -5.25 5.91 -9.61
CA ARG A 145 -4.85 4.66 -10.28
C ARG A 145 -3.94 3.82 -9.39
N ALA A 146 -2.96 4.44 -8.73
CA ALA A 146 -2.06 3.75 -7.82
C ALA A 146 -2.82 3.14 -6.63
N ILE A 147 -3.73 3.90 -6.03
CA ILE A 147 -4.60 3.48 -4.92
C ILE A 147 -5.44 2.25 -5.30
N LEU A 148 -6.10 2.26 -6.47
CA LEU A 148 -6.82 1.08 -6.97
C LEU A 148 -5.89 -0.13 -7.14
N GLY A 149 -4.68 0.09 -7.67
CA GLY A 149 -3.66 -0.96 -7.79
C GLY A 149 -3.28 -1.57 -6.44
N PHE A 150 -3.23 -0.78 -5.36
CA PHE A 150 -3.05 -1.31 -4.00
C PHE A 150 -4.25 -2.13 -3.53
N MET A 151 -5.48 -1.64 -3.75
CA MET A 151 -6.69 -2.38 -3.36
C MET A 151 -6.73 -3.77 -4.00
N HIS A 152 -6.48 -3.87 -5.31
CA HIS A 152 -6.45 -5.15 -6.01
C HIS A 152 -5.36 -6.09 -5.48
N ARG A 153 -4.14 -5.57 -5.24
CA ARG A 153 -3.04 -6.37 -4.68
C ARG A 153 -3.37 -6.92 -3.28
N PHE A 154 -4.06 -6.15 -2.45
CA PHE A 154 -4.48 -6.60 -1.12
C PHE A 154 -5.62 -7.63 -1.15
N ASP A 155 -6.59 -7.46 -2.06
CA ASP A 155 -7.65 -8.45 -2.27
C ASP A 155 -7.05 -9.78 -2.78
N ASP A 156 -6.13 -9.72 -3.76
CA ASP A 156 -5.44 -10.90 -4.30
C ASP A 156 -4.56 -11.62 -3.26
N ALA A 157 -3.91 -10.86 -2.38
CA ALA A 157 -3.12 -11.39 -1.28
C ALA A 157 -3.98 -11.98 -0.14
N GLY A 158 -5.32 -11.95 -0.25
CA GLY A 158 -6.24 -12.40 0.80
C GLY A 158 -6.13 -11.56 2.08
N THR A 159 -5.60 -10.34 1.96
CA THR A 159 -5.39 -9.43 3.10
C THR A 159 -6.54 -8.42 3.23
N GLY A 160 -7.46 -8.40 2.26
CA GLY A 160 -8.75 -7.72 2.36
C GLY A 160 -9.64 -8.37 3.43
N ALA A 161 -10.09 -7.57 4.40
CA ALA A 161 -11.00 -8.02 5.44
C ALA A 161 -12.29 -8.62 4.83
N GLY A 162 -12.49 -9.93 5.03
CA GLY A 162 -13.80 -10.57 4.96
C GLY A 162 -14.15 -11.33 3.68
N SER A 163 -13.58 -12.54 3.51
CA SER A 163 -14.33 -13.64 2.88
C SER A 163 -14.85 -14.58 3.96
N THR A 164 -15.85 -14.13 4.72
CA THR A 164 -16.76 -15.05 5.43
C THR A 164 -17.79 -15.56 4.45
N VAL A 165 -17.40 -16.54 3.63
CA VAL A 165 -18.35 -17.48 3.04
C VAL A 165 -18.45 -18.66 4.01
N ALA A 166 -19.11 -18.43 5.15
CA ALA A 166 -19.68 -19.55 5.89
C ALA A 166 -20.90 -20.01 5.09
N ALA A 167 -20.72 -21.14 4.40
CA ALA A 167 -21.74 -21.80 3.62
C ALA A 167 -23.07 -21.86 4.39
N ASN A 168 -24.08 -21.20 3.82
CA ASN A 168 -25.48 -21.36 4.20
C ASN A 168 -25.82 -22.84 4.04
N ARG A 169 -25.82 -23.59 5.14
CA ARG A 169 -26.37 -24.93 5.19
C ARG A 169 -27.89 -24.76 5.23
N SER A 170 -28.49 -24.61 4.05
CA SER A 170 -29.94 -24.75 3.89
C SER A 170 -30.34 -26.15 4.36
N VAL A 171 -30.83 -26.24 5.59
CA VAL A 171 -31.60 -27.38 6.06
C VAL A 171 -32.95 -27.28 5.35
N SER A 172 -33.12 -28.06 4.29
CA SER A 172 -34.43 -28.32 3.73
C SER A 172 -35.22 -29.14 4.74
N ASP A 173 -36.19 -28.50 5.35
CA ASP A 173 -37.25 -29.11 6.15
C ASP A 173 -38.43 -29.41 5.19
N PRO A 174 -38.87 -30.68 5.02
CA PRO A 174 -40.13 -30.95 4.35
C PRO A 174 -41.15 -31.43 5.40
N ALA A 175 -41.88 -30.48 5.97
CA ALA A 175 -43.15 -30.76 6.63
C ALA A 175 -44.31 -30.33 5.71
N SER A 176 -45.02 -31.29 5.10
CA SER A 176 -46.49 -31.39 5.20
C SER A 176 -47.10 -32.38 4.20
N GLY A 177 -47.75 -33.40 4.76
CA GLY A 177 -49.18 -33.66 4.55
C GLY A 177 -49.68 -34.01 3.15
N ALA A 178 -49.95 -35.30 2.94
CA ALA A 178 -51.00 -35.74 2.02
C ALA A 178 -51.93 -36.71 2.75
N THR A 179 -53.09 -36.17 3.11
CA THR A 179 -54.33 -36.87 3.44
C THR A 179 -54.81 -37.67 2.22
N ASN A 180 -55.22 -38.93 2.41
CA ASN A 180 -56.28 -39.52 1.59
C ASN A 180 -57.00 -40.62 2.36
N GLY A 181 -58.32 -40.43 2.50
CA GLY A 181 -59.20 -41.37 3.16
C GLY A 181 -59.60 -42.55 2.28
N ALA A 182 -59.96 -43.64 2.94
CA ALA A 182 -60.90 -44.62 2.44
C ALA A 182 -61.66 -45.18 3.64
N GLN A 183 -62.97 -45.02 3.61
CA GLN A 183 -63.95 -45.55 4.56
C GLN A 183 -64.73 -46.70 3.85
N PRO A 184 -65.74 -47.32 4.46
CA PRO A 184 -65.77 -48.68 5.01
C PRO A 184 -66.50 -49.72 4.13
N VAL A 185 -66.38 -51.02 4.46
CA VAL A 185 -67.50 -51.99 4.67
C VAL A 185 -67.01 -53.07 5.64
#